data_AF-A0A358PI56-F1
#
_entry.id   AF-A0A358PI56-F1
#
_cell.length_a   1.000
_cell.length_b   1.000
_cell.length_c   1.000
_cell.angle_alpha   90.00
_cell.angle_beta   90.00
_cell.angle_gamma   90.00
#
_symmetry.space_group_name_H-M   'P 1'
#
loop_
_entity.id
_entity.type
_entity.pdbx_description
1 polymer ?
#
loop_
_entity_poly.entity_id
_entity_poly.type
_entity_poly.pdbx_seq_one_letter_code
_entity_poly.pdbx_strand_id
1 'polypeptide(L)' 'GEIVGDTLHVHIEKALRDFSGAYQTLAMCFAESMKRPGVNFINRQDDTGDEGLRKSKLSYKPCALLDKFTLLFG' A
#
# COMPACT_ATOMS: atom_id res chain seq x y z
N GLY A 1 7.23 -6.64 4.90
CA GLY A 1 5.86 -7.01 4.54
C GLY A 1 5.63 -8.45 4.91
N GLU A 2 4.39 -8.82 5.12
CA GLU A 2 3.97 -10.17 5.52
C GLU A 2 3.02 -10.73 4.47
N ILE A 3 3.13 -12.02 4.12
CA ILE A 3 2.19 -12.67 3.21
C ILE A 3 1.23 -13.51 4.05
N VAL A 4 -0.07 -13.24 3.91
CA VAL A 4 -1.16 -14.01 4.53
C VAL A 4 -2.07 -14.48 3.41
N GLY A 5 -2.18 -15.81 3.22
CA GLY A 5 -2.90 -16.38 2.09
C GLY A 5 -2.29 -15.94 0.76
N ASP A 6 -3.11 -15.32 -0.10
CA ASP A 6 -2.73 -14.80 -1.42
C ASP A 6 -2.41 -13.29 -1.43
N THR A 7 -2.27 -12.68 -0.25
CA THR A 7 -2.13 -11.23 -0.10
C THR A 7 -0.84 -10.84 0.60
N LEU A 8 -0.07 -9.93 -0.01
CA LEU A 8 1.07 -9.26 0.62
C LEU A 8 0.60 -8.01 1.38
N HIS A 9 0.88 -7.94 2.67
CA HIS A 9 0.61 -6.80 3.53
C HIS A 9 1.86 -5.91 3.67
N VAL A 10 1.73 -4.64 3.30
CA VAL A 10 2.78 -3.63 3.46
C VAL A 10 2.45 -2.76 4.67
N HIS A 11 3.15 -2.98 5.79
CA HIS A 11 2.82 -2.29 7.05
C HIS A 11 3.30 -0.83 7.08
N ILE A 12 4.42 -0.52 6.43
CA ILE A 12 5.05 0.80 6.49
C ILE A 12 5.60 1.17 5.11
N GLU A 13 5.30 2.39 4.68
CA GLU A 13 5.91 3.05 3.53
C GLU A 13 6.36 4.44 3.98
N LYS A 14 7.65 4.76 3.84
CA LYS A 14 8.20 6.07 4.17
C LYS A 14 9.21 6.48 3.12
N ALA A 15 9.06 7.69 2.60
CA ALA A 15 9.98 8.31 1.68
C ALA A 15 10.04 9.82 1.94
N LEU A 16 11.13 10.45 1.52
CA LEU A 16 11.29 11.90 1.61
C LEU A 16 10.36 12.58 0.59
N ARG A 17 9.58 13.56 1.05
CA ARG A 17 8.58 14.28 0.22
C ARG A 17 9.21 15.17 -0.84
N ASP A 18 10.42 15.66 -0.56
CA ASP A 18 11.17 16.56 -1.45
C ASP A 18 11.63 15.86 -2.73
N PHE A 19 11.53 14.53 -2.78
CA PHE A 19 11.91 13.71 -3.92
C PHE A 19 10.65 13.22 -4.63
N SER A 20 10.31 13.90 -5.72
CA SER A 20 9.20 13.50 -6.59
C SER A 20 9.37 12.06 -7.06
N GLY A 21 8.33 11.25 -6.90
CA GLY A 21 8.34 9.84 -7.31
C GLY A 21 8.92 8.88 -6.27
N ALA A 22 9.49 9.34 -5.15
CA ALA A 22 10.16 8.45 -4.19
C ALA A 22 9.21 7.39 -3.60
N TYR A 23 7.98 7.77 -3.27
CA TYR A 23 6.97 6.83 -2.78
C TYR A 23 6.58 5.79 -3.83
N GLN A 24 6.44 6.17 -5.10
CA GLN A 24 6.12 5.26 -6.19
C GLN A 24 7.28 4.30 -6.45
N THR A 25 8.51 4.81 -6.57
CA THR A 25 9.70 4.00 -6.80
C THR A 25 9.91 2.99 -5.68
N LEU A 26 9.82 3.43 -4.42
CA LEU A 26 9.95 2.54 -3.26
C LEU A 26 8.91 1.41 -3.30
N ALA A 27 7.64 1.75 -3.56
CA ALA A 27 6.56 0.78 -3.60
C ALA A 27 6.72 -0.24 -4.74
N MET A 28 7.14 0.21 -5.92
CA MET A 28 7.40 -0.67 -7.07
C MET A 28 8.55 -1.62 -6.78
N CYS A 29 9.71 -1.09 -6.34
CA CYS A 29 10.88 -1.92 -6.03
C CYS A 29 10.57 -2.96 -4.94
N PHE A 30 9.82 -2.56 -3.91
CA PHE A 30 9.41 -3.47 -2.85
C PHE A 30 8.47 -4.56 -3.38
N ALA A 31 7.46 -4.22 -4.17
CA ALA A 31 6.55 -5.19 -4.77
C ALA A 31 7.26 -6.21 -5.66
N GLU A 32 8.19 -5.76 -6.51
CA GLU A 32 9.01 -6.65 -7.34
C GLU A 32 9.88 -7.59 -6.49
N SER A 33 10.51 -7.06 -5.43
CA SER A 33 11.34 -7.89 -4.52
C SER A 33 10.56 -8.96 -3.76
N MET A 34 9.24 -8.76 -3.58
CA MET A 34 8.36 -9.67 -2.84
C MET A 34 7.53 -10.57 -3.75
N LYS A 35 7.72 -10.49 -5.06
CA LYS A 35 6.94 -11.24 -6.05
C LYS A 35 7.15 -12.74 -5.87
N ARG A 36 6.07 -13.47 -5.63
CA ARG A 36 6.06 -14.92 -5.45
C ARG A 36 4.82 -15.53 -6.11
N PRO A 37 4.91 -16.79 -6.61
CA PRO A 37 3.74 -17.50 -7.10
C PRO A 37 2.65 -17.60 -6.02
N GLY A 38 1.39 -17.45 -6.43
CA GLY A 38 0.23 -17.55 -5.53
C GLY A 38 -0.11 -16.27 -4.75
N VAL A 39 0.69 -15.20 -4.86
CA VAL A 39 0.35 -13.88 -4.30
C VAL A 39 -0.31 -13.04 -5.38
N ASN A 40 -1.61 -12.76 -5.23
CA ASN A 40 -2.43 -12.06 -6.21
C ASN A 40 -2.72 -10.60 -5.82
N PHE A 41 -2.63 -10.29 -4.53
CA PHE A 41 -3.00 -8.97 -4.01
C PHE A 41 -1.90 -8.35 -3.18
N ILE A 42 -1.85 -7.01 -3.17
CA ILE A 42 -0.99 -6.23 -2.28
C ILE A 42 -1.87 -5.25 -1.50
N ASN A 43 -1.98 -5.46 -0.19
CA ASN A 43 -2.64 -4.53 0.71
C ASN A 43 -1.62 -3.51 1.24
N ARG A 44 -1.68 -2.28 0.69
CA ARG A 44 -0.77 -1.17 1.03
C ARG A 44 -1.25 -0.30 2.20
N GLN A 45 -2.29 -0.70 2.94
CA GLN A 45 -2.87 0.05 4.06
C GLN A 45 -3.41 1.44 3.66
N ASP A 46 -3.89 2.23 4.61
CA ASP A 46 -4.38 3.60 4.38
C ASP A 46 -3.23 4.60 4.21
N ASP A 47 -3.52 5.76 3.61
CA ASP A 47 -2.54 6.82 3.37
C ASP A 47 -2.25 7.71 4.58
N THR A 48 -2.85 7.44 5.74
CA THR A 48 -2.71 8.25 6.97
C THR A 48 -3.00 9.76 6.80
N GLY A 49 -3.68 10.16 5.72
CA GLY A 49 -3.89 11.56 5.37
C GLY A 49 -2.73 12.24 4.63
N ASP A 50 -1.66 11.52 4.26
CA ASP A 50 -0.53 12.05 3.50
C ASP A 50 -0.87 12.11 2.00
N GLU A 51 -0.89 13.31 1.43
CA GLU A 51 -1.25 13.53 0.02
C GLU A 51 -0.27 12.90 -0.98
N GLY A 52 1.02 12.90 -0.67
CA GLY A 52 2.04 12.28 -1.52
C GLY A 52 1.90 10.76 -1.52
N LEU A 53 1.63 10.19 -0.35
CA LEU A 53 1.33 8.77 -0.19
C LEU A 53 0.01 8.39 -0.88
N ARG A 54 -1.05 9.19 -0.73
CA ARG A 54 -2.33 9.00 -1.42
C ARG A 54 -2.15 9.02 -2.94
N LYS A 55 -1.41 10.00 -3.47
CA LYS A 55 -1.09 10.08 -4.92
C LYS A 55 -0.31 8.86 -5.38
N SER A 56 0.67 8.39 -4.61
CA SER A 56 1.42 7.16 -4.91
C SER A 56 0.49 5.96 -4.98
N LYS A 57 -0.35 5.73 -3.97
CA LYS A 57 -1.27 4.58 -3.91
C LYS A 57 -2.28 4.58 -5.05
N LEU A 58 -2.91 5.73 -5.34
CA LEU A 58 -3.89 5.85 -6.41
C LEU A 58 -3.29 5.71 -7.81
N SER A 59 -2.01 6.09 -8.02
CA SER A 59 -1.36 5.98 -9.33
C SER A 59 -1.26 4.54 -9.86
N TYR A 60 -1.34 3.53 -8.98
CA TYR A 60 -1.35 2.12 -9.36
C TYR A 60 -2.73 1.57 -9.72
N LYS A 61 -3.77 2.42 -9.74
CA LYS A 61 -5.17 2.03 -10.05
C LYS A 61 -5.61 0.83 -9.19
N PRO A 62 -5.73 1.01 -7.86
CA PRO A 62 -6.04 -0.09 -6.95
C PRO A 62 -7.36 -0.77 -7.38
N CYS A 63 -7.38 -2.10 -7.34
CA CYS A 63 -8.57 -2.88 -7.66
C CYS A 63 -9.71 -2.68 -6.64
N ALA A 64 -9.36 -2.27 -5.42
CA ALA A 64 -10.30 -1.95 -4.36
C ALA A 64 -9.73 -0.86 -3.45
N LEU A 65 -10.62 0.02 -2.97
CA LEU A 65 -10.40 0.89 -1.82
C LEU A 65 -11.30 0.37 -0.71
N LEU A 66 -10.71 -0.15 0.37
CA LEU A 66 -11.46 -0.80 1.44
C LEU A 66 -11.86 0.24 2.49
N ASP A 67 -13.16 0.33 2.79
CA ASP A 67 -13.66 1.13 3.89
C ASP A 67 -13.37 0.48 5.24
N LYS A 68 -12.96 1.29 6.21
CA LYS A 68 -12.77 0.87 7.61
C LYS A 68 -13.92 1.42 8.44
N PHE A 69 -14.61 0.55 9.16
CA PHE A 69 -15.75 0.92 10.01
C PHE A 69 -15.39 0.75 11.48
N THR A 70 -15.79 1.70 12.31
CA THR A 70 -15.75 1.58 13.77
C THR A 70 -17.17 1.28 14.25
N LEU A 71 -17.35 0.13 14.89
CA LEU A 71 -18.65 -0.24 15.48
C LEU A 71 -18.74 0.38 16.88
N LEU A 72 -19.83 1.10 17.15
CA LEU A 72 -20.14 1.65 18.46
C LEU A 72 -21.27 0.82 19.07
N PHE A 73 -21.05 0.30 20.27
CA PHE A 73 -22.06 -0.39 21.05
C PHE A 73 -22.53 0.55 22.17
N GLY A 74 -23.85 0.68 22.32
CA GLY A 74 -24.51 1.43 23.40
C GLY A 74 -25.18 0.50 24.40
#